data_AF-A0AAE3DDW9-F1
#
_entry.id   AF-A0AAE3DDW9-F1
#
_cell.length_a   1.000
_cell.length_b   1.000
_cell.length_c   1.000
_cell.angle_alpha   90.00
_cell.angle_beta   90.00
_cell.angle_gamma   90.00
#
_symmetry.space_group_name_H-M   'P 1'
#
loop_
_entity.id
_entity.type
_entity.pdbx_description
1 polymer ?
#
loop_
_entity_poly.entity_id
_entity_poly.type
_entity_poly.pdbx_seq_one_letter_code
_entity_poly.pdbx_strand_id
1 'polypeptide(L)'
;MKRISVAHRFKDRALVASLVRGIAFALITLLFTTVAFFKGFLWCIYIGFSLTMALGAKKCEYRNYVCSLLAGYVWSLAYVFFPSFMEKTFHIPSFAAMTVSELILTFLLLFVHLKFLRNTWLNKIPMVFAGITTVFIGGIDHIALSGLSTFMGISMAVLTEIIIVFLTVINKEKQVEQ
;
A
#
# COMPACT_ATOMS: atom_id res chain seq x y z
N MET A 1 23.87 -36.99 5.07
CA MET A 1 23.46 -35.65 4.58
C MET A 1 22.06 -35.73 3.96
N LYS A 2 21.00 -35.50 4.73
CA LYS A 2 19.62 -35.47 4.22
C LYS A 2 19.41 -34.20 3.41
N ARG A 3 19.24 -34.33 2.09
CA ARG A 3 18.62 -33.28 1.25
C ARG A 3 17.18 -33.12 1.74
N ILE A 4 16.93 -32.21 2.68
CA ILE A 4 15.59 -31.71 2.93
C ILE A 4 15.17 -31.03 1.63
N SER A 5 14.37 -31.74 0.84
CA SER A 5 13.88 -31.33 -0.46
C SER A 5 13.31 -29.93 -0.35
N VAL A 6 13.85 -29.00 -1.15
CA VAL A 6 13.42 -27.61 -1.25
C VAL A 6 11.89 -27.51 -1.38
N ALA A 7 11.25 -28.51 -2.02
CA ALA A 7 9.81 -28.60 -2.17
C ALA A 7 9.02 -28.68 -0.84
N HIS A 8 9.51 -29.41 0.17
CA HIS A 8 8.83 -29.48 1.48
C HIS A 8 8.87 -28.11 2.18
N ARG A 9 10.02 -27.43 2.07
CA ARG A 9 10.26 -26.11 2.68
C ARG A 9 9.36 -25.01 2.09
N PHE A 10 9.02 -25.11 0.80
CA PHE A 10 8.09 -24.19 0.15
C PHE A 10 6.62 -24.49 0.49
N LYS A 11 6.24 -25.78 0.64
CA LYS A 11 4.88 -26.19 0.99
C LYS A 11 4.46 -25.68 2.38
N ASP A 12 5.35 -25.77 3.36
CA ASP A 12 5.07 -25.31 4.73
C ASP A 12 4.98 -23.78 4.81
N ARG A 13 5.88 -23.05 4.15
CA ARG A 13 5.85 -21.58 4.15
C ARG A 13 4.63 -21.03 3.43
N ALA A 14 4.25 -21.61 2.29
CA ALA A 14 3.08 -21.18 1.55
C ALA A 14 1.79 -21.37 2.37
N LEU A 15 1.65 -22.52 3.04
CA LEU A 15 0.51 -22.82 3.90
C LEU A 15 0.45 -21.89 5.13
N VAL A 16 1.59 -21.67 5.81
CA VAL A 16 1.65 -20.72 6.94
C VAL A 16 1.31 -19.30 6.47
N ALA A 17 1.85 -18.88 5.32
CA ALA A 17 1.59 -17.55 4.77
C ALA A 17 0.13 -17.34 4.39
N SER A 18 -0.49 -18.31 3.73
CA SER A 18 -1.90 -18.23 3.34
C SER A 18 -2.82 -18.23 4.56
N LEU A 19 -2.54 -19.05 5.59
CA LEU A 19 -3.32 -19.07 6.83
C LEU A 19 -3.21 -17.75 7.60
N VAL A 20 -1.99 -17.29 7.88
CA VAL A 20 -1.78 -16.06 8.66
C VAL A 20 -2.44 -14.86 7.99
N ARG A 21 -2.28 -14.72 6.67
CA ARG A 21 -2.88 -13.61 5.91
C ARG A 21 -4.39 -13.78 5.75
N GLY A 22 -4.88 -14.99 5.52
CA GLY A 22 -6.31 -15.27 5.41
C GLY A 22 -7.05 -14.95 6.71
N ILE A 23 -6.50 -15.35 7.86
CA ILE A 23 -7.03 -15.00 9.18
C ILE A 23 -7.03 -13.48 9.38
N ALA A 24 -5.93 -12.79 9.06
CA ALA A 24 -5.85 -11.33 9.18
C ALA A 24 -6.92 -10.62 8.33
N PHE A 25 -7.13 -11.08 7.09
CA PHE A 25 -8.18 -10.54 6.21
C PHE A 25 -9.59 -10.84 6.70
N ALA A 26 -9.84 -12.02 7.27
CA ALA A 26 -11.14 -12.34 7.86
C ALA A 26 -11.47 -11.41 9.03
N LEU A 27 -10.50 -11.20 9.93
CA LEU A 27 -10.65 -10.30 11.08
C LEU A 27 -10.88 -8.85 10.66
N ILE A 28 -10.11 -8.35 9.68
CA ILE A 28 -10.27 -6.95 9.25
C ILE A 28 -11.57 -6.75 8.45
N THR A 29 -12.00 -7.75 7.69
CA THR A 29 -13.30 -7.72 7.01
C THR A 29 -14.44 -7.70 8.02
N LEU A 30 -14.36 -8.51 9.09
CA LEU A 30 -15.35 -8.48 10.18
C LEU A 30 -15.41 -7.09 10.83
N LEU A 31 -14.26 -6.48 11.12
CA LEU A 31 -14.21 -5.12 11.68
C LEU A 31 -14.85 -4.08 10.75
N PHE A 32 -14.51 -4.11 9.46
CA PHE A 32 -14.96 -3.11 8.48
C PHE A 32 -16.43 -3.28 8.04
N THR A 33 -17.00 -4.46 8.25
CA THR A 33 -18.41 -4.73 7.97
C THR A 33 -19.32 -4.45 9.16
N THR A 34 -18.80 -4.59 10.39
CA THR A 34 -19.58 -4.40 11.63
C THR A 34 -19.53 -2.97 12.16
N VAL A 35 -18.40 -2.28 12.02
CA VAL A 35 -18.24 -0.91 12.52
C VAL A 35 -18.64 0.08 11.42
N ALA A 36 -19.77 0.76 11.63
CA ALA A 36 -20.34 1.71 10.66
C ALA A 36 -19.34 2.77 10.17
N PHE A 37 -18.44 3.21 11.04
CA PHE A 37 -17.39 4.20 10.73
C PHE A 37 -16.45 3.77 9.58
N PHE A 38 -16.20 2.48 9.40
CA PHE A 38 -15.28 1.94 8.39
C PHE A 38 -15.98 1.43 7.12
N LYS A 39 -17.32 1.53 7.08
CA LYS A 39 -18.11 0.96 5.99
C LYS A 39 -17.73 1.63 4.66
N GLY A 40 -17.41 0.81 3.66
CA GLY A 40 -17.01 1.29 2.33
C GLY A 40 -15.52 1.55 2.13
N PHE A 41 -14.67 1.41 3.17
CA PHE A 41 -13.22 1.65 3.07
C PHE A 41 -12.35 0.38 3.05
N LEU A 42 -12.97 -0.80 2.99
CA LEU A 42 -12.23 -2.07 2.96
C LEU A 42 -11.31 -2.19 1.74
N TRP A 43 -11.69 -1.62 0.59
CA TRP A 43 -10.86 -1.62 -0.62
C TRP A 43 -9.52 -0.88 -0.43
N CYS A 44 -9.47 0.14 0.42
CA CYS A 44 -8.23 0.84 0.76
C CYS A 44 -7.23 -0.09 1.45
N ILE A 45 -7.71 -1.00 2.31
CA ILE A 45 -6.87 -2.05 2.92
C ILE A 45 -6.26 -2.93 1.82
N TYR A 46 -7.06 -3.35 0.84
CA TYR A 46 -6.56 -4.17 -0.27
C TYR A 46 -5.48 -3.45 -1.08
N ILE A 47 -5.61 -2.14 -1.33
CA ILE A 47 -4.56 -1.35 -2.00
C ILE A 47 -3.29 -1.33 -1.17
N GLY A 48 -3.37 -0.92 0.10
CA GLY A 48 -2.22 -0.80 0.99
C GLY A 48 -1.50 -2.15 1.18
N PHE A 49 -2.27 -3.22 1.37
CA PHE A 49 -1.74 -4.57 1.51
C PHE A 49 -1.08 -5.07 0.22
N SER A 50 -1.77 -5.00 -0.91
CA SER A 50 -1.31 -5.58 -2.18
C SER A 50 -0.05 -4.89 -2.69
N LEU A 51 0.03 -3.57 -2.59
CA LEU A 51 1.22 -2.82 -3.00
C LEU A 51 2.39 -3.07 -2.05
N THR A 52 2.15 -3.13 -0.74
CA THR A 52 3.21 -3.48 0.23
C THR A 52 3.75 -4.88 -0.05
N MET A 53 2.87 -5.82 -0.38
CA MET A 53 3.24 -7.18 -0.77
C MET A 53 4.04 -7.22 -2.07
N ALA A 54 3.62 -6.48 -3.09
CA ALA A 54 4.35 -6.36 -4.36
C ALA A 54 5.75 -5.77 -4.18
N LEU A 55 5.92 -4.87 -3.19
CA LEU A 55 7.20 -4.27 -2.83
C LEU A 55 8.04 -5.14 -1.87
N GLY A 56 7.51 -6.25 -1.38
CA GLY A 56 8.20 -7.25 -0.56
C GLY A 56 8.00 -7.15 0.95
N ALA A 57 7.07 -6.32 1.44
CA ALA A 57 6.61 -6.24 2.84
C ALA A 57 7.73 -6.22 3.90
N LYS A 58 8.85 -5.56 3.62
CA LYS A 58 10.03 -5.57 4.49
C LYS A 58 9.82 -4.65 5.69
N LYS A 59 10.03 -5.17 6.90
CA LYS A 59 9.95 -4.37 8.15
C LYS A 59 10.84 -3.13 8.12
N CYS A 60 12.06 -3.23 7.61
CA CYS A 60 13.00 -2.10 7.54
C CYS A 60 12.53 -0.98 6.59
N GLU A 61 11.67 -1.30 5.61
CA GLU A 61 11.11 -0.35 4.66
C GLU A 61 9.73 0.16 5.07
N TYR A 62 9.21 -0.27 6.23
CA TYR A 62 7.88 0.13 6.69
C TYR A 62 7.71 1.64 6.75
N ARG A 63 8.72 2.34 7.29
CA ARG A 63 8.74 3.81 7.32
C ARG A 63 8.68 4.39 5.91
N ASN A 64 9.36 3.79 4.95
CA ASN A 64 9.34 4.25 3.56
C ASN A 64 7.95 4.07 2.93
N TYR A 65 7.25 2.96 3.20
CA TYR A 65 5.89 2.77 2.69
C TYR A 65 4.93 3.83 3.23
N VAL A 66 4.97 4.09 4.54
CA VAL A 66 4.08 5.05 5.20
C VAL A 66 4.40 6.48 4.77
N CYS A 67 5.68 6.90 4.79
CA CYS A 67 6.04 8.24 4.35
C CYS A 67 5.71 8.48 2.87
N SER A 68 5.91 7.49 2.01
CA SER A 68 5.55 7.59 0.59
C SER A 68 4.02 7.68 0.40
N LEU A 69 3.22 6.95 1.19
CA LEU A 69 1.77 7.08 1.21
C LEU A 69 1.33 8.50 1.59
N LEU A 70 1.91 9.05 2.67
CA LEU A 70 1.60 10.41 3.11
C LEU A 70 1.96 11.46 2.05
N ALA A 71 3.10 11.31 1.37
CA ALA A 71 3.44 12.15 0.24
C ALA A 71 2.41 12.02 -0.90
N GLY A 72 1.85 10.83 -1.11
CA GLY A 72 0.74 10.60 -2.03
C GLY A 72 -0.50 11.45 -1.73
N TYR A 73 -0.88 11.56 -0.45
CA TYR A 73 -1.98 12.43 -0.03
C TYR A 73 -1.69 13.93 -0.20
N VAL A 74 -0.43 14.33 -0.10
CA VAL A 74 -0.03 15.71 -0.43
C VAL A 74 -0.14 15.94 -1.93
N TRP A 75 0.38 15.03 -2.75
CA TRP A 75 0.27 15.10 -4.21
C TRP A 75 -1.18 15.09 -4.68
N SER A 76 -2.06 14.32 -4.05
CA SER A 76 -3.46 14.22 -4.47
C SER A 76 -4.18 15.55 -4.45
N LEU A 77 -3.81 16.48 -3.56
CA LEU A 77 -4.38 17.83 -3.55
C LEU A 77 -4.05 18.57 -4.86
N ALA A 78 -2.82 18.46 -5.35
CA ALA A 78 -2.45 19.02 -6.64
C ALA A 78 -3.27 18.39 -7.77
N TYR A 79 -3.41 17.06 -7.77
CA TYR A 79 -4.23 16.37 -8.79
C TYR A 79 -5.71 16.75 -8.76
N VAL A 80 -6.27 17.03 -7.59
CA VAL A 80 -7.68 17.44 -7.46
C VAL A 80 -7.89 18.88 -7.94
N PHE A 81 -7.00 19.81 -7.59
CA PHE A 81 -7.24 21.24 -7.82
C PHE A 81 -6.64 21.77 -9.13
N PHE A 82 -5.58 21.16 -9.64
CA PHE A 82 -4.86 21.67 -10.82
C PHE A 82 -5.68 21.65 -12.12
N PRO A 83 -6.52 20.62 -12.42
CA PRO A 83 -7.40 20.66 -13.58
C PRO A 83 -8.35 21.86 -13.56
N SER A 84 -9.02 22.12 -12.43
CA SER A 84 -9.91 23.27 -12.29
C SER A 84 -9.17 24.60 -12.38
N PHE A 85 -7.92 24.68 -11.89
CA PHE A 85 -7.07 25.84 -12.08
C PHE A 85 -6.78 26.08 -13.56
N MET A 86 -6.46 25.02 -14.32
CA MET A 86 -6.20 25.09 -15.76
C MET A 86 -7.44 25.54 -16.55
N GLU A 87 -8.61 25.00 -16.23
CA GLU A 87 -9.90 25.40 -16.83
C GLU A 87 -10.18 26.88 -16.60
N LYS A 88 -10.09 27.35 -15.35
CA LYS A 88 -10.46 28.74 -14.99
C LYS A 88 -9.47 29.77 -15.50
N THR A 89 -8.19 29.44 -15.54
CA THR A 89 -7.13 30.40 -15.88
C THR A 89 -6.90 30.47 -17.38
N PHE A 90 -6.85 29.31 -18.05
CA PHE A 90 -6.51 29.23 -19.48
C PHE A 90 -7.73 28.97 -20.37
N HIS A 91 -8.94 28.86 -19.80
CA HIS A 91 -10.19 28.65 -20.52
C HIS A 91 -10.17 27.38 -21.40
N ILE A 92 -9.42 26.36 -20.96
CA ILE A 92 -9.27 25.08 -21.65
C ILE A 92 -10.49 24.20 -21.34
N PRO A 93 -11.03 23.42 -22.31
CA PRO A 93 -12.12 22.47 -22.05
C PRO A 93 -11.75 21.44 -20.98
N SER A 94 -12.72 21.05 -20.14
CA SER A 94 -12.47 20.22 -18.95
C SER A 94 -11.71 18.92 -19.23
N PHE A 95 -12.09 18.20 -20.28
CA PHE A 95 -11.40 16.98 -20.68
C PHE A 95 -9.91 17.21 -21.00
N ALA A 96 -9.59 18.29 -21.71
CA ALA A 96 -8.22 18.64 -22.04
C ALA A 96 -7.45 19.13 -20.79
N ALA A 97 -8.09 19.92 -19.93
CA ALA A 97 -7.49 20.38 -18.67
C ALA A 97 -7.13 19.20 -17.75
N MET A 98 -8.01 18.21 -17.61
CA MET A 98 -7.75 16.99 -16.85
C MET A 98 -6.59 16.19 -17.45
N THR A 99 -6.60 15.97 -18.76
CA THR A 99 -5.55 15.19 -19.47
C THR A 99 -4.17 15.85 -19.36
N VAL A 100 -4.10 17.17 -19.58
CA VAL A 100 -2.85 17.94 -19.49
C VAL A 100 -2.36 18.00 -18.04
N SER A 101 -3.26 18.14 -17.08
CA SER A 101 -2.92 18.12 -15.65
C SER A 101 -2.32 16.79 -15.24
N GLU A 102 -2.93 15.68 -15.66
CA GLU A 102 -2.43 14.33 -15.40
C GLU A 102 -1.01 14.15 -15.95
N LEU A 103 -0.77 14.60 -17.19
CA LEU A 103 0.56 14.56 -17.81
C LEU A 103 1.60 15.37 -17.01
N ILE A 104 1.30 16.63 -16.70
CA ILE A 104 2.22 17.54 -16.01
C ILE A 104 2.52 17.03 -14.60
N LEU A 105 1.48 16.73 -13.82
CA LEU A 105 1.65 16.33 -12.43
C LEU A 105 2.32 14.96 -12.31
N THR A 106 1.98 14.00 -13.17
CA THR A 106 2.64 12.69 -13.17
C THR A 106 4.10 12.80 -13.59
N PHE A 107 4.42 13.64 -14.59
CA PHE A 107 5.81 13.94 -14.94
C PHE A 107 6.57 14.54 -13.75
N LEU A 108 6.02 15.57 -13.10
CA LEU A 108 6.66 16.24 -11.97
C LEU A 108 6.84 15.30 -10.77
N LEU A 109 5.81 14.53 -10.42
CA LEU A 109 5.87 13.54 -9.36
C LEU A 109 6.97 12.53 -9.61
N LEU A 110 6.98 11.91 -10.79
CA LEU A 110 8.00 10.92 -11.14
C LEU A 110 9.39 11.53 -11.16
N PHE A 111 9.56 12.71 -11.77
CA PHE A 111 10.85 13.41 -11.81
C PHE A 111 11.36 13.70 -10.40
N VAL A 112 10.53 14.27 -9.53
CA VAL A 112 10.90 14.61 -8.15
C VAL A 112 11.28 13.37 -7.36
N HIS A 113 10.46 12.32 -7.43
CA HIS A 113 10.68 11.11 -6.65
C HIS A 113 11.90 10.29 -7.15
N LEU A 114 12.09 10.20 -8.47
CA LEU A 114 13.20 9.45 -9.06
C LEU A 114 14.53 10.18 -8.97
N LYS A 115 14.54 11.50 -9.15
CA LYS A 115 15.78 12.29 -9.19
C LYS A 115 16.23 12.74 -7.80
N PHE A 116 15.33 13.27 -6.99
CA PHE A 116 15.67 13.92 -5.72
C PHE A 116 15.36 13.05 -4.51
N LEU A 117 14.26 12.30 -4.52
CA LEU A 117 13.79 11.56 -3.33
C LEU A 117 14.16 10.07 -3.31
N ARG A 118 14.92 9.58 -4.29
CA ARG A 118 15.27 8.15 -4.43
C ARG A 118 15.95 7.56 -3.18
N ASN A 119 16.74 8.36 -2.49
CA ASN A 119 17.52 7.95 -1.31
C ASN A 119 16.87 8.37 0.02
N THR A 120 15.62 8.84 0.00
CA THR A 120 14.88 9.26 1.20
C THR A 120 13.81 8.23 1.57
N TRP A 121 12.99 8.54 2.58
CA TRP A 121 11.83 7.70 2.94
C TRP A 121 10.68 7.80 1.94
N LEU A 122 10.75 8.71 0.96
CA LEU A 122 9.71 8.93 -0.05
C LEU A 122 9.98 8.16 -1.35
N ASN A 123 10.78 7.10 -1.29
CA ASN A 123 11.27 6.39 -2.46
C ASN A 123 10.36 5.26 -2.96
N LYS A 124 9.18 5.07 -2.38
CA LYS A 124 8.23 4.02 -2.77
C LYS A 124 7.12 4.62 -3.62
N ILE A 125 7.45 4.92 -4.88
CA ILE A 125 6.53 5.55 -5.85
C ILE A 125 5.16 4.84 -5.93
N PRO A 126 5.05 3.49 -5.94
CA PRO A 126 3.73 2.85 -5.95
C PRO A 126 2.86 3.22 -4.74
N MET A 127 3.46 3.51 -3.58
CA MET A 127 2.73 3.97 -2.40
C MET A 127 2.28 5.43 -2.51
N VAL A 128 3.03 6.26 -3.24
CA VAL A 128 2.61 7.64 -3.55
C VAL A 128 1.34 7.59 -4.41
N PHE A 129 1.34 6.77 -5.46
CA PHE A 129 0.15 6.55 -6.28
C PHE A 129 -1.00 5.90 -5.51
N ALA A 130 -0.72 5.04 -4.53
CA ALA A 130 -1.76 4.51 -3.64
C ALA A 130 -2.53 5.64 -2.95
N GLY A 131 -1.81 6.61 -2.38
CA GLY A 131 -2.42 7.78 -1.74
C GLY A 131 -3.30 8.55 -2.73
N ILE A 132 -2.76 8.88 -3.90
CA ILE A 132 -3.47 9.59 -4.97
C ILE A 132 -4.75 8.85 -5.37
N THR A 133 -4.64 7.59 -5.77
CA THR A 133 -5.76 6.75 -6.19
C THR A 133 -6.84 6.68 -5.11
N THR A 134 -6.46 6.60 -3.83
CA THR A 134 -7.46 6.52 -2.76
C THR A 134 -8.28 7.80 -2.62
N VAL A 135 -7.70 8.97 -2.90
CA VAL A 135 -8.43 10.24 -2.93
C VAL A 135 -9.28 10.39 -4.19
N PHE A 136 -8.78 9.95 -5.35
CA PHE A 136 -9.54 9.98 -6.60
C PHE A 136 -10.83 9.16 -6.53
N ILE A 137 -10.75 7.96 -5.96
CA ILE A 137 -11.92 7.06 -5.86
C ILE A 137 -12.76 7.39 -4.63
N GLY A 138 -12.12 7.67 -3.49
CA GLY A 138 -12.80 7.89 -2.21
C GLY A 138 -13.32 9.31 -1.99
N GLY A 139 -12.83 10.29 -2.76
CA GLY A 139 -13.16 11.71 -2.58
C GLY A 139 -12.32 12.40 -1.51
N ILE A 140 -12.24 13.74 -1.61
CA ILE A 140 -11.42 14.58 -0.73
C ILE A 140 -11.94 14.59 0.72
N ASP A 141 -13.25 14.47 0.90
CA ASP A 141 -13.91 14.47 2.21
C ASP A 141 -13.60 13.22 3.04
N HIS A 142 -13.05 12.19 2.40
CA HIS A 142 -12.76 10.89 3.02
C HIS A 142 -11.26 10.57 3.06
N ILE A 143 -10.40 11.58 2.90
CA ILE A 143 -8.93 11.40 2.95
C ILE A 143 -8.49 10.72 4.25
N ALA A 144 -9.00 11.16 5.40
CA ALA A 144 -8.58 10.62 6.70
C ALA A 144 -8.91 9.12 6.84
N LEU A 145 -10.14 8.72 6.46
CA LEU A 145 -10.61 7.34 6.53
C LEU A 145 -9.90 6.45 5.50
N SER A 146 -9.73 6.95 4.27
CA SER A 146 -9.01 6.26 3.21
C SER A 146 -7.53 6.06 3.57
N GLY A 147 -6.91 7.09 4.14
CA GLY A 147 -5.54 7.07 4.66
C GLY A 147 -5.34 6.07 5.78
N LEU A 148 -6.22 6.11 6.79
CA LEU A 148 -6.17 5.16 7.90
C LEU A 148 -6.34 3.72 7.41
N SER A 149 -7.28 3.49 6.51
CA SER A 149 -7.58 2.14 5.99
C SER A 149 -6.44 1.61 5.12
N THR A 150 -5.83 2.46 4.29
CA THR A 150 -4.64 2.09 3.50
C THR A 150 -3.44 1.81 4.41
N PHE A 151 -3.23 2.63 5.44
CA PHE A 151 -2.21 2.43 6.45
C PHE A 151 -2.38 1.10 7.21
N MET A 152 -3.62 0.73 7.56
CA MET A 152 -3.93 -0.56 8.17
C MET A 152 -3.54 -1.72 7.23
N GLY A 153 -3.78 -1.58 5.91
CA GLY A 153 -3.34 -2.56 4.91
C GLY A 153 -1.81 -2.73 4.85
N ILE A 154 -1.05 -1.63 4.87
CA ILE A 154 0.43 -1.66 4.93
C ILE A 154 0.89 -2.35 6.21
N SER A 155 0.32 -1.95 7.35
CA SER A 155 0.64 -2.50 8.67
C SER A 155 0.37 -4.00 8.71
N MET A 156 -0.79 -4.43 8.20
CA MET A 156 -1.18 -5.83 8.13
C MET A 156 -0.20 -6.65 7.26
N ALA A 157 0.22 -6.12 6.11
CA ALA A 157 1.20 -6.81 5.25
C ALA A 157 2.53 -7.06 5.96
N VAL A 158 3.07 -6.03 6.62
CA VAL A 158 4.35 -6.16 7.35
C VAL A 158 4.21 -7.03 8.60
N LEU A 159 3.13 -6.87 9.38
CA LEU A 159 2.89 -7.67 10.58
C LEU A 159 2.73 -9.16 10.25
N THR A 160 1.95 -9.48 9.22
CA THR A 160 1.77 -10.87 8.80
C THR A 160 3.09 -11.48 8.31
N GLU A 161 3.93 -10.74 7.59
CA GLU A 161 5.27 -11.25 7.19
C GLU A 161 6.16 -11.52 8.40
N ILE A 162 6.15 -10.65 9.42
CA ILE A 162 6.91 -10.87 10.67
C ILE A 162 6.46 -12.17 11.35
N ILE A 163 5.14 -12.37 11.48
CA ILE A 163 4.56 -13.58 12.08
C ILE A 163 4.94 -14.83 11.28
N ILE A 164 4.86 -14.78 9.96
CA ILE A 164 5.22 -15.91 9.08
C ILE A 164 6.69 -16.29 9.26
N VAL A 165 7.60 -15.31 9.27
CA VAL A 165 9.03 -15.56 9.47
C VAL A 165 9.28 -16.20 10.83
N PHE A 166 8.66 -15.67 11.89
CA PHE A 166 8.79 -16.19 13.25
C PHE A 166 8.30 -17.65 13.36
N LEU A 167 7.10 -17.94 12.86
CA LEU A 167 6.53 -19.30 12.86
C LEU A 167 7.38 -20.28 12.04
N THR A 168 7.96 -19.82 10.93
CA THR A 168 8.83 -20.65 10.09
C THR A 168 10.16 -20.97 10.80
N VAL A 169 10.67 -20.07 11.64
CA VAL A 169 11.88 -20.31 12.45
C VAL A 169 11.59 -21.37 13.52
N ILE A 170 10.52 -21.19 14.30
CA ILE A 170 10.13 -22.16 15.35
C ILE A 170 9.92 -23.56 14.76
N ASN A 171 9.25 -23.65 13.61
CA ASN A 171 9.00 -24.95 12.99
C ASN A 171 10.29 -25.66 12.55
N LYS A 172 11.36 -24.90 12.22
CA LYS A 172 12.66 -25.50 11.89
C LYS A 172 13.37 -26.04 13.12
N GLU A 173 13.34 -25.32 14.24
CA GLU A 173 13.99 -25.77 15.49
C GLU A 173 13.39 -27.10 15.97
N LYS A 174 12.06 -27.21 15.97
CA LYS A 174 11.36 -28.46 16.33
C LYS A 174 11.69 -29.66 15.43
N GLN A 175 12.09 -29.44 14.18
CA GLN A 175 12.47 -30.50 13.24
C GLN A 175 13.94 -30.92 13.38
N VAL A 176 14.76 -30.15 14.11
CA VAL A 176 16.17 -30.48 14.38
C VAL A 176 16.31 -31.25 15.70
N GLU A 177 15.38 -31.06 16.65
CA GLU A 177 15.33 -31.80 17.92
C GLU A 177 14.70 -33.21 17.80
N GLN A 178 14.15 -33.56 16.63
CA GLN A 178 13.55 -34.87 16.31
C GLN A 178 14.45 -35.71 15.41
#